data_AF-A0A7K9TJL3-F1
#
_entry.id   AF-A0A7K9TJL3-F1
#
_cell.length_a   1.000
_cell.length_b   1.000
_cell.length_c   1.000
_cell.angle_alpha   90.00
_cell.angle_beta   90.00
_cell.angle_gamma   90.00
#
_symmetry.space_group_name_H-M   'P 1'
#
loop_
_entity.id
_entity.type
_entity.pdbx_description
1 polymer ?
#
loop_
_entity_poly.entity_id
_entity_poly.type
_entity_poly.pdbx_seq_one_letter_code
_entity_poly.pdbx_strand_id
1 'polypeptide(L)' 'AEAVALPGVTFAAARFDGVLGLAYPAAAAGPAQPVFDNMMSRELFQHNVFSFHLRRYRLTT' A
#
# COMPACT_ATOMS: atom_id res chain seq x y z
N ALA A 1 -8.17 2.07 -1.79
CA ALA A 1 -8.21 1.38 -3.10
C ALA A 1 -7.10 0.34 -3.15
N GLU A 2 -7.42 -0.88 -3.59
CA GLU A 2 -6.46 -1.98 -3.78
C GLU A 2 -6.52 -2.40 -5.26
N ALA A 3 -5.36 -2.51 -5.90
CA ALA A 3 -5.27 -2.94 -7.29
C ALA A 3 -4.88 -4.44 -7.33
N VAL A 4 -5.85 -5.30 -7.67
CA VAL A 4 -5.69 -6.77 -7.71
C VAL A 4 -5.45 -7.29 -9.13
N ALA A 5 -5.62 -6.45 -10.16
CA ALA A 5 -5.36 -6.80 -11.55
C ALA A 5 -4.77 -5.61 -12.32
N LEU A 6 -3.46 -5.66 -12.57
CA LEU A 6 -2.75 -4.72 -13.43
C LEU A 6 -2.16 -5.51 -14.63
N PRO A 7 -2.30 -5.03 -15.88
CA PRO A 7 -1.81 -5.73 -17.05
C PRO A 7 -0.28 -5.58 -17.18
N GLY A 8 0.45 -6.69 -17.26
CA GLY A 8 1.88 -6.67 -17.58
C GLY A 8 2.67 -7.87 -17.05
N VAL A 9 3.69 -8.28 -17.79
CA VAL A 9 4.69 -9.31 -17.41
C VAL A 9 5.37 -9.05 -16.06
N THR A 10 5.30 -7.83 -15.54
CA THR A 10 5.75 -7.44 -14.20
C THR A 10 4.90 -8.02 -13.06
N PHE A 11 3.60 -8.28 -13.27
CA PHE A 11 2.73 -8.93 -12.28
C PHE A 11 2.88 -10.45 -12.26
N ALA A 12 3.19 -11.08 -13.40
CA ALA A 12 3.43 -12.52 -13.47
C ALA A 12 4.73 -12.97 -12.77
N ALA A 13 5.71 -12.07 -12.66
CA ALA A 13 6.97 -12.30 -11.94
C ALA A 13 6.93 -11.82 -10.48
N ALA A 14 5.86 -11.13 -10.08
CA ALA A 14 5.68 -10.59 -8.74
C ALA A 14 5.09 -11.63 -7.80
N ARG A 15 5.66 -11.77 -6.60
CA ARG A 15 5.12 -12.62 -5.51
C ARG A 15 4.10 -11.89 -4.63
N PHE A 16 3.34 -10.95 -5.18
CA PHE A 16 2.33 -10.21 -4.42
C PHE A 16 0.97 -10.29 -5.12
N ASP A 17 -0.09 -10.46 -4.33
CA ASP A 17 -1.46 -10.63 -4.83
C ASP A 17 -2.16 -9.29 -5.16
N GLY A 18 -1.61 -8.17 -4.71
CA GLY A 18 -2.17 -6.84 -4.97
C GLY A 18 -1.27 -5.70 -4.50
N VAL A 19 -1.65 -4.48 -4.87
CA VAL A 19 -0.97 -3.23 -4.46
C VAL A 19 -1.92 -2.40 -3.60
N LEU A 20 -1.47 -2.07 -2.38
CA LEU A 20 -2.17 -1.17 -1.47
C LEU A 20 -1.63 0.26 -1.57
N GLY A 21 -2.47 1.19 -2.02
CA GLY A 21 -2.12 2.61 -2.07
C GLY A 21 -2.20 3.28 -0.70
N LEU A 22 -1.09 3.88 -0.26
CA LEU A 22 -1.01 4.72 0.95
C LEU A 22 -0.83 6.22 0.63
N ALA A 23 -0.97 6.59 -0.64
CA ALA A 23 -0.94 7.99 -1.06
C ALA A 23 -2.21 8.72 -0.60
N TYR A 24 -2.12 10.06 -0.54
CA TYR A 24 -3.26 10.92 -0.21
C TYR A 24 -4.46 10.66 -1.13
N PRO A 25 -5.70 10.90 -0.65
CA PRO A 25 -6.93 10.65 -1.42
C PRO A 25 -6.96 11.33 -2.79
N ALA A 26 -6.30 12.49 -2.93
CA ALA A 26 -6.20 13.22 -4.20
C ALA A 26 -5.45 12.45 -5.31
N ALA A 27 -4.61 11.48 -4.94
CA ALA A 27 -3.87 10.62 -5.86
C ALA A 27 -4.51 9.22 -6.02
N ALA A 28 -5.70 8.99 -5.44
CA ALA A 28 -6.39 7.73 -5.59
C ALA A 28 -6.97 7.60 -7.01
N ALA A 29 -6.79 6.44 -7.65
CA ALA A 29 -7.28 6.16 -9.01
C ALA A 29 -8.82 6.04 -9.12
N GLY A 30 -9.56 6.29 -8.02
CA GLY A 30 -11.01 6.17 -7.98
C GLY A 30 -11.60 6.81 -6.71
N PRO A 31 -12.93 6.77 -6.54
CA PRO A 31 -13.64 7.44 -5.44
C PRO A 31 -13.44 6.77 -4.07
N ALA A 32 -12.66 5.70 -4.01
CA ALA A 32 -12.48 4.92 -2.80
C ALA A 32 -11.47 5.59 -1.86
N GLN A 33 -11.94 5.95 -0.66
CA GLN A 33 -11.13 6.52 0.39
C GLN A 33 -9.94 5.59 0.72
N PRO A 34 -8.71 6.11 0.79
CA PRO A 34 -7.54 5.30 1.16
C PRO A 34 -7.73 4.65 2.53
N VAL A 35 -7.10 3.49 2.73
CA VAL A 35 -7.26 2.70 3.96
C VAL A 35 -6.76 3.49 5.17
N PHE A 36 -5.67 4.23 5.01
CA PHE A 36 -5.11 5.05 6.09
C PHE A 36 -6.05 6.20 6.49
N ASP A 37 -6.67 6.89 5.53
CA ASP A 37 -7.67 7.93 5.80
C ASP A 37 -8.88 7.41 6.57
N ASN A 38 -9.36 6.20 6.26
CA ASN A 38 -10.43 5.56 7.03
C ASN A 38 -10.04 5.20 8.47
N MET A 39 -8.76 4.89 8.72
CA MET A 39 -8.27 4.61 10.07
C MET A 39 -8.07 5.91 10.88
N MET A 40 -7.61 6.97 10.22
CA MET A 40 -7.53 8.32 10.82
C MET A 40 -8.91 8.85 11.20
N SER A 41 -9.92 8.69 10.34
CA SER A 41 -11.28 9.17 10.62
C SER A 41 -11.98 8.45 11.77
N ARG A 42 -11.50 7.26 12.13
CA ARG A 42 -12.02 6.47 13.25
C ARG A 42 -11.21 6.65 14.54
N GLU A 43 -10.25 7.59 14.54
CA GLU A 43 -9.38 7.90 15.69
C GLU A 43 -8.70 6.66 16.30
N LEU A 44 -8.36 5.69 15.45
CA LEU A 44 -7.76 4.42 15.92
C LEU A 44 -6.28 4.57 16.33
N PHE A 45 -5.68 5.74 16.10
CA PHE A 45 -4.28 6.01 16.38
C PHE A 45 -4.13 7.22 17.31
N GLN A 46 -3.16 7.12 18.24
CA GLN A 46 -2.73 8.29 19.03
C GLN A 46 -2.03 9.35 18.17
N HIS A 47 -1.34 8.90 17.12
CA HIS A 47 -0.67 9.75 16.14
C HIS A 47 -0.92 9.18 14.75
N ASN A 48 -1.41 10.01 13.83
CA ASN A 48 -1.72 9.62 12.45
C ASN A 48 -0.44 9.52 11.59
N VAL A 49 0.48 8.65 12.00
CA VAL A 49 1.81 8.47 11.39
C VAL A 49 2.10 6.98 11.24
N PHE A 50 2.65 6.59 10.08
CA PHE A 50 3.16 5.25 9.84
C PHE A 50 4.64 5.30 9.43
N SER A 51 5.36 4.20 9.62
CA SER A 51 6.77 4.07 9.23
C SER A 51 7.04 2.70 8.64
N PHE A 52 8.03 2.63 7.73
CA PHE A 52 8.48 1.38 7.13
C PHE A 52 9.88 1.02 7.65
N HIS A 53 10.04 -0.24 8.06
CA HIS A 53 11.34 -0.82 8.32
C HIS A 53 11.64 -1.87 7.24
N LEU A 54 12.57 -1.55 6.34
CA LEU A 54 12.98 -2.45 5.26
C LEU A 54 14.31 -3.10 5.62
N ARG A 55 14.28 -4.40 5.93
CA ARG A 55 15.48 -5.19 6.17
C ARG A 55 16.09 -5.65 4.84
N ARG A 56 17.37 -5.37 4.61
CA ARG A 56 18.10 -5.92 3.48
C ARG A 56 18.50 -7.37 3.77
N TYR A 57 17.92 -8.33 3.07
CA TYR A 57 18.46 -9.69 3.02
C TYR A 57 19.69 -9.70 2.10
N ARG A 58 20.85 -10.05 2.65
CA ARG A 58 22.06 -10.31 1.89
C ARG A 58 22.12 -11.82 1.66
N LEU A 59 21.94 -12.26 0.42
CA LEU A 59 22.25 -13.63 0.03
C LEU A 59 23.79 -13.76 0.09
N THR A 60 24.29 -14.43 1.11
CA THR A 60 25.68 -14.92 1.13
C THR A 60 25.78 -16.09 0.15
N THR A 61 26.75 -15.98 -0.75
CA THR A 61 27.10 -16.95 -1.81
C THR A 61 27.46 -18.32 -1.25
#